data_AF-I4VI58-F1
#
_entry.id   AF-I4VI58-F1
#
_cell.length_a   1.000
_cell.length_b   1.000
_cell.length_c   1.000
_cell.angle_alpha   90.00
_cell.angle_beta   90.00
_cell.angle_gamma   90.00
#
_symmetry.space_group_name_H-M   'P 1'
#
loop_
_entity.id
_entity.type
_entity.pdbx_description
1 polymer ?
#
loop_
_entity_poly.entity_id
_entity_poly.type
_entity_poly.pdbx_seq_one_letter_code
_entity_poly.pdbx_strand_id
1 'polypeptide(L)'
;MTMQDLPHIDAGVLETLSLERLGLPGDARHPPRILILYGSLRPQSFSRKLALEAERILRRFGAETRVFDPHELPLLDSVPASHPKVQELRALSLWSEGQVWVSPERHGAVTGVFKNQIDWLPLEDGSVRPTQGRTLAVMQVCGGSQSFNVVNTLRLLGRWMRMLTIPNQSSVAKAWQEFDDAGRMKPSPFYDRVVDVMEELFKFTLLVRGRSDYLVDRYSERKGAAEARALAASAHVVDVEKASA
;
A
#
# COMPACT_ATOMS: atom_id res chain seq x y z
N MET A 1 10.71 34.44 1.81
CA MET A 1 9.63 34.26 2.78
C MET A 1 10.26 34.11 4.14
N THR A 2 9.96 35.02 5.05
CA THR A 2 10.42 34.93 6.44
C THR A 2 9.38 34.14 7.25
N MET A 3 9.73 33.63 8.44
CA MET A 3 8.75 32.97 9.33
C MET A 3 7.56 33.88 9.70
N GLN A 4 7.69 35.19 9.52
CA GLN A 4 6.61 36.16 9.69
C GLN A 4 5.47 35.96 8.68
N ASP A 5 5.76 35.38 7.51
CA ASP A 5 4.76 35.05 6.48
C ASP A 5 4.02 33.73 6.76
N LEU A 6 4.45 32.95 7.77
CA LEU A 6 3.92 31.62 8.12
C LEU A 6 3.54 31.53 9.61
N PRO A 7 2.67 32.43 10.14
CA PRO A 7 2.43 32.58 11.58
C PRO A 7 1.78 31.36 12.26
N HIS A 8 1.25 30.41 11.47
CA HIS A 8 0.61 29.19 11.97
C HIS A 8 1.53 27.96 11.99
N ILE A 9 2.78 28.11 11.53
CA ILE A 9 3.78 27.05 11.56
C ILE A 9 4.65 27.21 12.80
N ASP A 10 4.79 26.13 13.57
CA ASP A 10 5.71 26.04 14.68
C ASP A 10 7.14 25.83 14.14
N ALA A 11 7.94 26.88 14.23
CA ALA A 11 9.32 26.90 13.78
C ALA A 11 10.21 25.87 14.49
N GLY A 12 9.86 25.45 15.72
CA GLY A 12 10.64 24.48 16.50
C GLY A 12 10.52 23.05 16.01
N VAL A 13 9.49 22.73 15.20
CA VAL A 13 9.23 21.38 14.66
C VAL A 13 9.13 21.35 13.13
N LEU A 14 9.33 22.50 12.48
CA LEU A 14 9.47 22.62 11.03
C LEU A 14 10.90 22.25 10.62
N GLU A 15 11.03 21.17 9.86
CA GLU A 15 12.32 20.66 9.42
C GLU A 15 12.71 21.20 8.03
N THR A 16 14.01 21.44 7.80
CA THR A 16 14.51 21.79 6.46
C THR A 16 14.66 20.54 5.61
N LEU A 17 13.93 20.47 4.50
CA LEU A 17 14.03 19.38 3.53
C LEU A 17 15.43 19.37 2.89
N SER A 18 16.13 18.24 2.90
CA SER A 18 17.45 18.12 2.26
C SER A 18 17.52 17.00 1.23
N LEU A 19 18.22 17.26 0.13
CA LEU A 19 18.52 16.24 -0.89
C LEU A 19 19.41 15.12 -0.34
N GLU A 20 20.23 15.40 0.66
CA GLU A 20 21.11 14.41 1.31
C GLU A 20 20.32 13.34 2.07
N ARG A 21 19.21 13.72 2.73
CA ARG A 21 18.28 12.77 3.37
C ARG A 21 17.41 12.02 2.36
N LEU A 22 17.33 12.55 1.15
CA LEU A 22 16.84 11.83 -0.04
C LEU A 22 17.98 11.09 -0.78
N GLY A 23 19.24 11.22 -0.37
CA GLY A 23 20.40 10.53 -0.93
C GLY A 23 20.45 9.07 -0.49
N LEU A 24 21.24 8.22 -1.16
CA LEU A 24 21.28 6.75 -1.02
C LEU A 24 22.41 6.20 -0.09
N PRO A 25 22.70 6.67 1.14
CA PRO A 25 23.58 5.92 2.01
C PRO A 25 22.85 4.72 2.62
N GLY A 26 23.23 3.50 2.23
CA GLY A 26 22.81 2.26 2.90
C GLY A 26 21.58 1.54 2.32
N ASP A 27 21.25 1.77 1.04
CA ASP A 27 20.11 1.15 0.36
C ASP A 27 20.00 -0.36 0.62
N ALA A 28 18.77 -0.80 0.92
CA ALA A 28 18.49 -2.20 1.19
C ALA A 28 18.98 -3.08 0.03
N ARG A 29 20.00 -3.91 0.29
CA ARG A 29 20.62 -4.77 -0.72
C ARG A 29 19.76 -5.97 -1.12
N HIS A 30 18.60 -6.16 -0.48
CA HIS A 30 17.70 -7.25 -0.81
C HIS A 30 16.77 -6.89 -1.98
N PRO A 31 16.24 -7.90 -2.70
CA PRO A 31 15.18 -7.71 -3.69
C PRO A 31 14.01 -6.86 -3.18
N PRO A 32 13.41 -5.97 -4.00
CA PRO A 32 12.17 -5.29 -3.64
C PRO A 32 11.06 -6.29 -3.30
N ARG A 33 10.39 -6.09 -2.17
CA ARG A 33 9.34 -7.01 -1.68
C ARG A 33 7.97 -6.56 -2.14
N ILE A 34 7.33 -7.32 -3.03
CA ILE A 34 6.03 -6.96 -3.59
C ILE A 34 4.95 -7.95 -3.18
N LEU A 35 3.92 -7.47 -2.49
CA LEU A 35 2.70 -8.24 -2.19
C LEU A 35 1.69 -8.06 -3.32
N ILE A 36 1.11 -9.15 -3.78
CA ILE A 36 0.10 -9.15 -4.84
C ILE A 36 -1.23 -9.67 -4.28
N LEU A 37 -2.28 -8.85 -4.39
CA LEU A 37 -3.65 -9.17 -3.97
C LEU A 37 -4.57 -9.28 -5.18
N TYR A 38 -5.52 -10.22 -5.17
CA TYR A 38 -6.49 -10.39 -6.25
C TYR A 38 -7.94 -10.55 -5.76
N GLY A 39 -8.90 -10.14 -6.60
CA GLY A 39 -10.31 -9.95 -6.20
C GLY A 39 -11.30 -11.04 -6.62
N SER A 40 -10.87 -12.27 -6.87
CA SER A 40 -11.82 -13.33 -7.27
C SER A 40 -11.36 -14.73 -6.90
N LEU A 41 -12.26 -15.46 -6.25
CA LEU A 41 -12.13 -16.87 -5.84
C LEU A 41 -12.63 -17.85 -6.91
N ARG A 42 -12.97 -17.37 -8.12
CA ARG A 42 -13.42 -18.27 -9.19
C ARG A 42 -12.27 -19.20 -9.60
N PRO A 43 -12.56 -20.49 -9.91
CA PRO A 43 -11.55 -21.38 -10.50
C PRO A 43 -10.90 -20.77 -11.75
N GLN A 44 -11.70 -20.13 -12.61
CA GLN A 44 -11.25 -19.38 -13.78
C GLN A 44 -11.28 -17.86 -13.51
N SER A 45 -10.39 -17.40 -12.64
CA SER A 45 -10.26 -15.99 -12.24
C SER A 45 -9.25 -15.25 -13.12
N PHE A 46 -9.72 -14.32 -13.97
CA PHE A 46 -8.84 -13.48 -14.79
C PHE A 46 -8.04 -12.47 -13.97
N SER A 47 -8.56 -12.01 -12.82
CA SER A 47 -7.79 -11.16 -11.91
C SER A 47 -6.64 -11.93 -11.28
N ARG A 48 -6.83 -13.23 -10.95
CA ARG A 48 -5.74 -14.10 -10.49
C ARG A 48 -4.74 -14.37 -11.62
N LYS A 49 -5.20 -14.66 -12.84
CA LYS A 49 -4.29 -14.85 -13.99
C LYS A 49 -3.45 -13.60 -14.26
N LEU A 50 -4.06 -12.41 -14.24
CA LEU A 50 -3.36 -11.13 -14.40
C LEU A 50 -2.37 -10.85 -13.25
N ALA A 51 -2.75 -11.16 -12.00
CA ALA A 51 -1.85 -11.09 -10.86
C ALA A 51 -0.62 -11.98 -11.01
N LEU A 52 -0.78 -13.19 -11.58
CA LEU A 52 0.34 -14.10 -11.86
C LEU A 52 1.23 -13.62 -13.02
N GLU A 53 0.70 -12.90 -14.02
CA GLU A 53 1.55 -12.27 -15.04
C GLU A 53 2.35 -11.09 -14.46
N ALA A 54 1.71 -10.25 -13.66
CA ALA A 54 2.38 -9.19 -12.90
C ALA A 54 3.51 -9.77 -12.04
N GLU A 55 3.26 -10.89 -11.35
CA GLU A 55 4.27 -11.60 -10.56
C GLU A 55 5.49 -12.01 -11.40
N ARG A 56 5.27 -12.65 -12.56
CA ARG A 56 6.35 -13.09 -13.44
C ARG A 56 7.21 -11.92 -13.92
N ILE A 57 6.58 -10.81 -14.29
CA ILE A 57 7.27 -9.60 -14.76
C ILE A 57 8.10 -9.00 -13.61
N LEU A 58 7.54 -8.86 -12.42
CA LEU A 58 8.25 -8.33 -11.25
C LEU A 58 9.42 -9.22 -10.83
N ARG A 59 9.24 -10.55 -10.81
CA ARG A 59 10.34 -11.49 -10.55
C ARG A 59 11.43 -11.38 -11.61
N ARG A 60 11.06 -11.13 -12.88
CA ARG A 60 12.04 -10.88 -13.96
C ARG A 60 12.83 -9.59 -13.74
N PHE A 61 12.23 -8.55 -13.16
CA PHE A 61 12.93 -7.34 -12.73
C PHE A 61 13.75 -7.52 -11.44
N GLY A 62 13.60 -8.66 -10.76
CA GLY A 62 14.38 -9.00 -9.56
C GLY A 62 13.67 -8.71 -8.24
N ALA A 63 12.34 -8.63 -8.23
CA ALA A 63 11.55 -8.53 -6.98
C ALA A 63 11.38 -9.89 -6.29
N GLU A 64 11.34 -9.90 -4.96
CA GLU A 64 10.76 -10.99 -4.17
C GLU A 64 9.24 -10.76 -4.12
N THR A 65 8.45 -11.69 -4.63
CA THR A 65 6.99 -11.54 -4.69
C THR A 65 6.27 -12.56 -3.82
N ARG A 66 5.16 -12.14 -3.22
CA ARG A 66 4.21 -13.04 -2.54
C ARG A 66 2.80 -12.73 -2.99
N VAL A 67 2.08 -13.75 -3.46
CA VAL A 67 0.67 -13.64 -3.83
C VAL A 67 -0.16 -14.16 -2.67
N PHE A 68 -1.04 -13.34 -2.11
CA PHE A 68 -1.94 -13.78 -1.05
C PHE A 68 -3.13 -14.54 -1.63
N ASP A 69 -3.45 -15.70 -1.05
CA ASP A 69 -4.67 -16.43 -1.39
C ASP A 69 -5.82 -16.10 -0.43
N PRO A 70 -6.92 -15.44 -0.89
CA PRO A 70 -8.00 -15.01 -0.01
C PRO A 70 -9.14 -16.02 0.16
N HIS A 71 -9.04 -17.27 -0.32
CA HIS A 71 -10.14 -18.26 -0.25
C HIS A 71 -10.68 -18.48 1.18
N GLU A 72 -9.80 -18.55 2.16
CA GLU A 72 -10.13 -18.79 3.56
C GLU A 72 -10.15 -17.50 4.40
N LEU A 73 -10.11 -16.32 3.76
CA LEU A 73 -10.17 -15.06 4.48
C LEU A 73 -11.61 -14.80 4.97
N PRO A 74 -11.85 -14.74 6.29
CA PRO A 74 -13.17 -14.48 6.85
C PRO A 74 -13.62 -13.04 6.53
N LEU A 75 -14.91 -12.76 6.64
CA LEU A 75 -15.40 -11.38 6.54
C LEU A 75 -14.87 -10.56 7.73
N LEU A 76 -14.52 -9.29 7.48
CA LEU A 76 -14.17 -8.37 8.56
C LEU A 76 -15.26 -8.42 9.65
N ASP A 77 -14.82 -8.41 10.91
CA ASP A 77 -15.65 -8.48 12.12
C ASP A 77 -16.42 -9.79 12.35
N SER A 78 -16.28 -10.80 11.48
CA SER A 78 -16.92 -12.11 11.71
C SER A 78 -16.12 -13.03 12.64
N VAL A 79 -14.82 -12.76 12.82
CA VAL A 79 -13.91 -13.51 13.70
C VAL A 79 -12.85 -12.57 14.30
N PRO A 80 -12.13 -12.96 15.37
CA PRO A 80 -11.03 -12.16 15.89
C PRO A 80 -9.88 -12.00 14.89
N ALA A 81 -9.12 -10.91 15.02
CA ALA A 81 -7.95 -10.63 14.18
C ALA A 81 -6.83 -11.68 14.30
N SER A 82 -6.86 -12.55 15.33
CA SER A 82 -5.95 -13.68 15.49
C SER A 82 -6.19 -14.83 14.52
N HIS A 83 -7.25 -14.77 13.69
CA HIS A 83 -7.51 -15.79 12.67
C HIS A 83 -6.28 -15.98 11.76
N PRO A 84 -5.85 -17.23 11.46
CA PRO A 84 -4.60 -17.49 10.75
C PRO A 84 -4.45 -16.74 9.42
N LYS A 85 -5.51 -16.72 8.59
CA LYS A 85 -5.50 -15.98 7.32
C LYS A 85 -5.44 -14.46 7.46
N VAL A 86 -5.99 -13.91 8.55
CA VAL A 86 -5.89 -12.47 8.84
C VAL A 86 -4.47 -12.13 9.25
N GLN A 87 -3.86 -12.95 10.11
CA GLN A 87 -2.46 -12.81 10.51
C GLN A 87 -1.51 -12.95 9.32
N GLU A 88 -1.74 -13.91 8.43
CA GLU A 88 -0.96 -14.07 7.19
C GLU A 88 -1.05 -12.82 6.31
N LEU A 89 -2.26 -12.31 6.04
CA LEU A 89 -2.45 -11.10 5.24
C LEU A 89 -1.73 -9.89 5.86
N ARG A 90 -1.87 -9.68 7.16
CA ARG A 90 -1.20 -8.57 7.88
C ARG A 90 0.31 -8.71 7.85
N ALA A 91 0.83 -9.92 8.08
CA ALA A 91 2.27 -10.20 8.02
C ALA A 91 2.85 -9.97 6.62
N LEU A 92 2.11 -10.36 5.57
CA LEU A 92 2.50 -10.10 4.18
C LEU A 92 2.49 -8.60 3.85
N SER A 93 1.47 -7.87 4.31
CA SER A 93 1.40 -6.42 4.10
C SER A 93 2.57 -5.73 4.81
N LEU A 94 2.86 -6.12 6.05
CA LEU A 94 4.01 -5.63 6.81
C LEU A 94 5.35 -5.92 6.10
N TRP A 95 5.53 -7.14 5.59
CA TRP A 95 6.72 -7.56 4.84
C TRP A 95 6.92 -6.77 3.53
N SER A 96 5.84 -6.32 2.90
CA SER A 96 5.89 -5.66 1.60
C SER A 96 6.53 -4.27 1.65
N GLU A 97 7.20 -3.88 0.58
CA GLU A 97 7.66 -2.51 0.31
C GLU A 97 6.80 -1.84 -0.78
N GLY A 98 6.17 -2.66 -1.62
CA GLY A 98 5.17 -2.25 -2.59
C GLY A 98 4.07 -3.30 -2.75
N GLN A 99 2.94 -2.91 -3.32
CA GLN A 99 1.83 -3.83 -3.57
C GLN A 99 1.26 -3.71 -4.99
N VAL A 100 0.68 -4.80 -5.48
CA VAL A 100 -0.14 -4.83 -6.69
C VAL A 100 -1.54 -5.28 -6.32
N TRP A 101 -2.54 -4.47 -6.67
CA TRP A 101 -3.95 -4.73 -6.37
C TRP A 101 -4.72 -5.01 -7.65
N VAL A 102 -5.23 -6.23 -7.80
CA VAL A 102 -5.93 -6.68 -9.02
C VAL A 102 -7.37 -7.08 -8.72
N SER A 103 -8.34 -6.21 -8.96
CA SER A 103 -9.77 -6.56 -8.78
C SER A 103 -10.49 -6.72 -10.12
N PRO A 104 -11.37 -7.72 -10.28
CA PRO A 104 -12.36 -7.68 -11.35
C PRO A 104 -13.32 -6.52 -11.14
N GLU A 105 -13.99 -6.13 -12.22
CA GLU A 105 -15.19 -5.31 -12.15
C GLU A 105 -16.43 -6.21 -12.05
N ARG A 106 -17.16 -6.10 -10.94
CA ARG A 106 -18.39 -6.85 -10.69
C ARG A 106 -19.51 -5.85 -10.39
N HIS A 107 -20.58 -5.90 -11.18
CA HIS A 107 -21.68 -4.92 -11.09
C HIS A 107 -21.18 -3.46 -11.14
N GLY A 108 -20.15 -3.19 -11.95
CA GLY A 108 -19.58 -1.85 -12.13
C GLY A 108 -18.66 -1.36 -11.01
N ALA A 109 -18.33 -2.21 -10.02
CA ALA A 109 -17.56 -1.81 -8.83
C ALA A 109 -16.47 -2.82 -8.43
N VAL A 110 -15.65 -2.43 -7.45
CA VAL A 110 -14.67 -3.30 -6.79
C VAL A 110 -15.37 -4.50 -6.16
N THR A 111 -14.73 -5.67 -6.20
CA THR A 111 -15.33 -6.88 -5.62
C THR A 111 -15.31 -6.88 -4.10
N GLY A 112 -16.33 -7.49 -3.48
CA GLY A 112 -16.34 -7.73 -2.04
C GLY A 112 -15.14 -8.56 -1.57
N VAL A 113 -14.71 -9.55 -2.37
CA VAL A 113 -13.49 -10.35 -2.10
C VAL A 113 -12.25 -9.46 -1.99
N PHE A 114 -12.09 -8.49 -2.90
CA PHE A 114 -10.97 -7.57 -2.85
C PHE A 114 -11.09 -6.60 -1.68
N LYS A 115 -12.26 -5.98 -1.52
CA LYS A 115 -12.48 -4.98 -0.47
C LYS A 115 -12.30 -5.56 0.93
N ASN A 116 -12.75 -6.81 1.15
CA ASN A 116 -12.55 -7.52 2.41
C ASN A 116 -11.06 -7.68 2.79
N GLN A 117 -10.18 -7.90 1.80
CA GLN A 117 -8.73 -7.94 2.06
C GLN A 117 -8.21 -6.59 2.57
N ILE A 118 -8.61 -5.48 1.94
CA ILE A 118 -8.20 -4.14 2.37
C ILE A 118 -8.76 -3.80 3.76
N ASP A 119 -9.99 -4.22 4.04
CA ASP A 119 -10.67 -4.00 5.32
C ASP A 119 -9.98 -4.68 6.50
N TRP A 120 -9.26 -5.78 6.26
CA TRP A 120 -8.46 -6.46 7.28
C TRP A 120 -7.10 -5.79 7.56
N LEU A 121 -6.68 -4.82 6.76
CA LEU A 121 -5.43 -4.06 6.92
C LEU A 121 -5.68 -2.78 7.72
N PRO A 122 -5.25 -2.70 8.99
CA PRO A 122 -5.41 -1.49 9.78
C PRO A 122 -4.43 -0.41 9.30
N LEU A 123 -4.77 0.87 9.52
CA LEU A 123 -3.83 1.99 9.32
C LEU A 123 -2.73 2.01 10.39
N GLU A 124 -3.07 1.59 11.60
CA GLU A 124 -2.22 1.55 12.79
C GLU A 124 -2.56 0.30 13.60
N ASP A 125 -1.55 -0.47 13.99
CA ASP A 125 -1.64 -1.56 14.98
C ASP A 125 -0.47 -1.39 15.96
N GLY A 126 -0.73 -0.68 17.07
CA GLY A 126 0.32 -0.17 17.94
C GLY A 126 1.26 0.80 17.20
N SER A 127 2.55 0.51 17.18
CA SER A 127 3.56 1.29 16.45
C SER A 127 3.70 0.89 14.97
N VAL A 128 3.03 -0.18 14.53
CA VAL A 128 3.20 -0.74 13.19
C VAL A 128 2.20 -0.11 12.23
N ARG A 129 2.71 0.31 11.06
CA ARG A 129 1.92 0.86 9.95
C ARG A 129 2.02 -0.12 8.75
N PRO A 130 1.06 -1.04 8.53
CA PRO A 130 1.19 -2.10 7.53
C PRO A 130 1.19 -1.63 6.07
N THR A 131 0.70 -0.43 5.76
CA THR A 131 0.59 0.07 4.37
C THR A 131 1.26 1.43 4.15
N GLN A 132 1.41 2.24 5.20
CA GLN A 132 1.89 3.62 5.10
C GLN A 132 3.27 3.70 4.42
N GLY A 133 3.39 4.60 3.44
CA GLY A 133 4.65 4.88 2.73
C GLY A 133 5.07 3.82 1.71
N ARG A 134 4.33 2.71 1.58
CA ARG A 134 4.58 1.68 0.56
C ARG A 134 4.05 2.11 -0.80
N THR A 135 4.66 1.62 -1.87
CA THR A 135 4.20 1.87 -3.24
C THR A 135 3.01 0.99 -3.60
N LEU A 136 2.17 1.45 -4.54
CA LEU A 136 0.99 0.71 -4.98
C LEU A 136 0.78 0.83 -6.49
N ALA A 137 0.60 -0.30 -7.17
CA ALA A 137 0.02 -0.36 -8.51
C ALA A 137 -1.40 -0.94 -8.45
N VAL A 138 -2.32 -0.33 -9.20
CA VAL A 138 -3.72 -0.77 -9.28
C VAL A 138 -4.05 -1.28 -10.68
N MET A 139 -4.77 -2.40 -10.72
CA MET A 139 -5.13 -3.08 -11.96
C MET A 139 -6.57 -3.60 -11.89
N GLN A 140 -7.26 -3.65 -13.03
CA GLN A 140 -8.55 -4.31 -13.14
C GLN A 140 -8.68 -5.20 -14.37
N VAL A 141 -9.64 -6.12 -14.29
CA VAL A 141 -10.13 -6.90 -15.44
C VAL A 141 -11.63 -6.70 -15.61
N CYS A 142 -12.08 -6.57 -16.85
CA CYS A 142 -13.50 -6.46 -17.21
C CYS A 142 -13.94 -7.68 -18.02
N GLY A 143 -15.18 -8.13 -17.79
CA GLY A 143 -15.81 -9.12 -18.68
C GLY A 143 -16.32 -8.51 -19.99
N GLY A 144 -16.66 -7.21 -19.97
CA GLY A 144 -17.19 -6.44 -21.09
C GLY A 144 -16.21 -5.39 -21.62
N SER A 145 -16.76 -4.31 -22.18
CA SER A 145 -15.98 -3.15 -22.65
C SER A 145 -15.09 -2.55 -21.56
N GLN A 146 -14.10 -1.77 -21.99
CA GLN A 146 -13.17 -1.13 -21.07
C GLN A 146 -13.90 -0.20 -20.10
N SER A 147 -13.46 -0.22 -18.84
CA SER A 147 -13.95 0.62 -17.75
C SER A 147 -12.78 0.95 -16.83
N PHE A 148 -12.95 1.95 -15.97
CA PHE A 148 -11.94 2.36 -14.99
C PHE A 148 -12.50 2.50 -13.57
N ASN A 149 -13.75 2.09 -13.34
CA ASN A 149 -14.43 2.27 -12.05
C ASN A 149 -13.67 1.62 -10.89
N VAL A 150 -13.15 0.41 -11.13
CA VAL A 150 -12.41 -0.35 -10.11
C VAL A 150 -11.08 0.31 -9.83
N VAL A 151 -10.23 0.58 -10.83
CA VAL A 151 -8.92 1.21 -10.59
C VAL A 151 -9.04 2.60 -9.99
N ASN A 152 -10.08 3.37 -10.32
CA ASN A 152 -10.36 4.65 -9.69
C ASN A 152 -10.67 4.48 -8.19
N THR A 153 -11.49 3.49 -7.85
CA THR A 153 -11.80 3.17 -6.45
C THR A 153 -10.58 2.64 -5.70
N LEU A 154 -9.78 1.76 -6.32
CA LEU A 154 -8.54 1.24 -5.75
C LEU A 154 -7.51 2.36 -5.50
N ARG A 155 -7.42 3.36 -6.40
CA ARG A 155 -6.55 4.53 -6.22
C ARG A 155 -6.99 5.37 -5.02
N LEU A 156 -8.29 5.58 -4.86
CA LEU A 156 -8.84 6.23 -3.66
C LEU A 156 -8.48 5.40 -2.42
N LEU A 157 -8.72 4.09 -2.42
CA LEU A 157 -8.34 3.22 -1.31
C LEU A 157 -6.84 3.30 -1.00
N GLY A 158 -5.96 3.30 -2.00
CA GLY A 158 -4.52 3.47 -1.84
C GLY A 158 -4.15 4.77 -1.12
N ARG A 159 -4.81 5.88 -1.48
CA ARG A 159 -4.67 7.17 -0.77
C ARG A 159 -5.13 7.04 0.69
N TRP A 160 -6.27 6.41 0.96
CA TRP A 160 -6.74 6.17 2.33
C TRP A 160 -5.75 5.33 3.14
N MET A 161 -5.16 4.30 2.51
CA MET A 161 -4.12 3.44 3.10
C MET A 161 -2.73 4.11 3.19
N ARG A 162 -2.64 5.41 2.87
CA ARG A 162 -1.40 6.23 2.88
C ARG A 162 -0.28 5.63 2.02
N MET A 163 -0.65 4.99 0.91
CA MET A 163 0.28 4.40 -0.06
C MET A 163 0.61 5.38 -1.19
N LEU A 164 1.82 5.25 -1.73
CA LEU A 164 2.25 5.96 -2.92
C LEU A 164 1.74 5.20 -4.16
N THR A 165 0.52 5.53 -4.58
CA THR A 165 -0.09 4.91 -5.75
C THR A 165 0.52 5.48 -7.03
N ILE A 166 1.24 4.64 -7.79
CA ILE A 166 1.94 5.08 -9.00
C ILE A 166 0.96 5.64 -10.05
N PRO A 167 1.42 6.55 -10.92
CA PRO A 167 0.58 7.15 -11.96
C PRO A 167 -0.06 6.10 -12.89
N ASN A 168 0.74 5.15 -13.39
CA ASN A 168 0.29 4.20 -14.39
C ASN A 168 -0.62 3.11 -13.78
N GLN A 169 -1.53 2.58 -14.59
CA GLN A 169 -2.50 1.56 -14.17
C GLN A 169 -2.94 0.69 -15.36
N SER A 170 -3.44 -0.52 -15.07
CA SER A 170 -3.92 -1.45 -16.09
C SER A 170 -5.43 -1.69 -15.98
N SER A 171 -6.13 -1.66 -17.12
CA SER A 171 -7.53 -2.06 -17.24
C SER A 171 -7.71 -2.91 -18.49
N VAL A 172 -7.83 -4.23 -18.30
CA VAL A 172 -7.95 -5.22 -19.38
C VAL A 172 -9.42 -5.45 -19.70
N ALA A 173 -9.86 -4.96 -20.87
CA ALA A 173 -11.22 -5.16 -21.36
C ALA A 173 -11.40 -6.59 -21.91
N LYS A 174 -12.64 -7.11 -21.88
CA LYS A 174 -13.00 -8.44 -22.40
C LYS A 174 -11.94 -9.50 -22.06
N ALA A 175 -11.53 -9.57 -20.80
CA ALA A 175 -10.32 -10.29 -20.39
C ALA A 175 -10.30 -11.77 -20.84
N TRP A 176 -11.46 -12.39 -21.04
CA TRP A 176 -11.56 -13.74 -21.59
C TRP A 176 -10.96 -13.92 -23.01
N GLN A 177 -10.80 -12.85 -23.78
CA GLN A 177 -10.14 -12.87 -25.10
C GLN A 177 -8.61 -12.78 -24.99
N GLU A 178 -8.12 -12.16 -23.91
CA GLU A 178 -6.72 -11.79 -23.69
C GLU A 178 -5.89 -12.91 -23.04
N PHE A 179 -6.52 -14.00 -22.60
CA PHE A 179 -5.82 -15.17 -22.06
C PHE A 179 -6.02 -16.38 -22.97
N ASP A 180 -4.98 -17.20 -23.09
CA ASP A 180 -5.02 -18.49 -23.78
C ASP A 180 -5.57 -19.62 -22.89
N ASP A 181 -5.66 -20.82 -23.45
CA ASP A 181 -6.18 -22.01 -22.77
C ASP A 181 -5.28 -22.47 -21.60
N ALA A 182 -3.98 -22.15 -21.65
CA ALA A 182 -3.04 -22.38 -20.55
C ALA A 182 -3.15 -21.29 -19.44
N GLY A 183 -4.01 -20.30 -19.63
CA GLY A 183 -4.21 -19.20 -18.70
C GLY A 183 -3.09 -18.16 -18.72
N ARG A 184 -2.31 -18.09 -19.80
CA ARG A 184 -1.28 -17.07 -20.04
C ARG A 184 -1.88 -15.91 -20.82
N MET A 185 -1.45 -14.70 -20.50
CA MET A 185 -1.89 -13.51 -21.24
C MET A 185 -1.22 -13.48 -22.62
N LYS A 186 -2.00 -13.24 -23.66
CA LYS A 186 -1.56 -13.15 -25.05
C LYS A 186 -0.81 -11.83 -25.27
N PRO A 187 0.11 -11.75 -26.27
CA PRO A 187 0.69 -10.49 -26.69
C PRO A 187 -0.40 -9.53 -27.17
N SER A 188 -0.52 -8.37 -26.53
CA SER A 188 -1.47 -7.33 -26.89
C SER A 188 -1.06 -5.99 -26.23
N PRO A 189 -1.64 -4.86 -26.65
CA PRO A 189 -1.41 -3.57 -25.98
C PRO A 189 -1.76 -3.59 -24.49
N PHE A 190 -2.65 -4.49 -24.07
CA PHE A 190 -2.93 -4.68 -22.64
C PHE A 190 -1.74 -5.30 -21.91
N TYR A 191 -1.06 -6.27 -22.53
CA TYR A 191 0.13 -6.90 -21.94
C TYR A 191 1.28 -5.89 -21.84
N ASP A 192 1.52 -5.11 -22.90
CA ASP A 192 2.54 -4.04 -22.89
C ASP A 192 2.28 -3.05 -21.73
N ARG A 193 1.01 -2.66 -21.54
CA ARG A 193 0.63 -1.82 -20.40
C ARG A 193 0.90 -2.49 -19.05
N VAL A 194 0.70 -3.81 -18.91
CA VAL A 194 1.04 -4.51 -17.67
C VAL A 194 2.54 -4.43 -17.41
N VAL A 195 3.37 -4.59 -18.45
CA VAL A 195 4.83 -4.44 -18.34
C VAL A 195 5.20 -3.04 -17.87
N ASP A 196 4.65 -1.98 -18.49
CA ASP A 196 4.90 -0.59 -18.10
C ASP A 196 4.55 -0.34 -16.62
N VAL A 197 3.39 -0.83 -16.16
CA VAL A 197 2.92 -0.65 -14.78
C VAL A 197 3.84 -1.38 -13.78
N MET A 198 4.30 -2.59 -14.11
CA MET A 198 5.23 -3.33 -13.24
C MET A 198 6.62 -2.71 -13.23
N GLU A 199 7.09 -2.21 -14.37
CA GLU A 199 8.37 -1.50 -14.48
C GLU A 199 8.35 -0.21 -13.65
N GLU A 200 7.28 0.58 -13.78
CA GLU A 200 7.08 1.80 -13.00
C GLU A 200 6.97 1.50 -11.51
N LEU A 201 6.19 0.50 -11.11
CA LEU A 201 6.09 0.07 -9.70
C LEU A 201 7.47 -0.27 -9.14
N PHE A 202 8.27 -1.03 -9.89
CA PHE A 202 9.60 -1.45 -9.45
C PHE A 202 10.52 -0.23 -9.24
N LYS A 203 10.56 0.69 -10.22
CA LYS A 203 11.33 1.94 -10.15
C LYS A 203 10.93 2.79 -8.94
N PHE A 204 9.64 3.02 -8.72
CA PHE A 204 9.14 3.79 -7.57
C PHE A 204 9.42 3.10 -6.24
N THR A 205 9.36 1.76 -6.18
CA THR A 205 9.65 1.02 -4.95
C THR A 205 11.12 1.18 -4.56
N LEU A 206 12.04 1.10 -5.52
CA LEU A 206 13.46 1.39 -5.29
C LEU A 206 13.69 2.81 -4.77
N LEU A 207 12.98 3.79 -5.33
CA LEU A 207 13.09 5.19 -4.93
C LEU A 207 12.67 5.43 -3.46
N VAL A 208 11.64 4.70 -3.00
CA VAL A 208 10.93 4.97 -1.74
C VAL A 208 11.41 4.12 -0.57
N ARG A 209 11.72 2.83 -0.78
CA ARG A 209 11.85 1.82 0.31
C ARG A 209 12.88 2.13 1.40
N GLY A 210 13.94 2.89 1.09
CA GLY A 210 14.95 3.32 2.08
C GLY A 210 14.65 4.65 2.79
N ARG A 211 13.51 5.28 2.46
CA ARG A 211 13.18 6.66 2.86
C ARG A 211 11.79 6.79 3.46
N SER A 212 11.03 5.70 3.51
CA SER A 212 9.62 5.72 3.92
C SER A 212 9.43 6.42 5.26
N ASP A 213 10.29 6.15 6.25
CA ASP A 213 10.22 6.77 7.58
C ASP A 213 10.34 8.30 7.52
N TYR A 214 11.26 8.82 6.70
CA TYR A 214 11.38 10.26 6.48
C TYR A 214 10.21 10.84 5.70
N LEU A 215 9.76 10.15 4.64
CA LEU A 215 8.63 10.60 3.81
C LEU A 215 7.30 10.65 4.58
N VAL A 216 7.18 9.86 5.66
CA VAL A 216 5.97 9.78 6.48
C VAL A 216 6.11 10.48 7.83
N ASP A 217 7.26 11.10 8.12
CA ASP A 217 7.48 11.94 9.29
C ASP A 217 6.77 13.29 9.10
N ARG A 218 5.54 13.39 9.63
CA ARG A 218 4.67 14.54 9.42
C ARG A 218 4.84 15.57 10.53
N TYR A 219 4.94 16.83 10.13
CA TYR A 219 4.91 17.99 11.02
C TYR A 219 3.78 17.91 12.07
N SER A 220 2.55 17.57 11.66
CA SER A 220 1.40 17.48 12.57
C SER A 220 1.56 16.42 13.64
N GLU A 221 2.21 15.29 13.32
CA GLU A 221 2.49 14.21 14.27
C GLU A 221 3.60 14.63 15.24
N ARG A 222 4.66 15.29 14.76
CA ARG A 222 5.72 15.86 15.62
C ARG A 222 5.17 16.91 16.58
N LYS A 223 4.30 17.80 16.09
CA LYS A 223 3.63 18.83 16.92
C LYS A 223 2.76 18.19 18.00
N GLY A 224 1.89 17.25 17.64
CA GLY A 224 1.04 16.56 18.62
C GLY A 224 1.83 15.79 19.68
N ALA A 225 2.93 15.15 19.28
CA ALA A 225 3.84 14.49 20.23
C ALA A 225 4.54 15.47 21.18
N ALA A 226 4.91 16.66 20.70
CA ALA A 226 5.48 17.72 21.54
C ALA A 226 4.45 18.25 22.55
N GLU A 227 3.21 18.49 22.11
CA GLU A 227 2.10 18.91 22.98
C GLU A 227 1.81 17.86 24.07
N ALA A 228 1.76 16.58 23.70
CA ALA A 228 1.56 15.48 24.66
C ALA A 228 2.70 15.38 25.69
N ARG A 229 3.96 15.57 25.26
CA ARG A 229 5.11 15.61 26.18
C ARG A 229 5.05 16.81 27.12
N ALA A 230 4.68 17.98 26.62
CA ALA A 230 4.53 19.18 27.44
C ALA A 230 3.41 19.00 28.49
N LEU A 231 2.29 18.38 28.12
CA LEU A 231 1.19 18.07 29.03
C LEU A 231 1.57 17.03 30.08
N ALA A 232 2.31 15.98 29.70
CA ALA A 232 2.80 14.98 30.64
C ALA A 232 3.80 15.60 31.64
N ALA A 233 4.71 16.46 31.15
CA ALA A 233 5.66 17.17 32.00
C ALA A 233 4.95 18.11 32.99
N SER A 234 3.88 18.79 32.59
CA SER A 234 3.11 19.66 33.50
C SER A 234 2.24 18.87 34.49
N ALA A 235 1.74 17.70 34.10
CA ALA A 235 0.97 16.81 34.98
C ALA A 235 1.83 16.18 36.10
N HIS A 236 3.13 15.93 35.84
CA HIS A 236 4.07 15.40 36.84
C HIS A 236 4.66 16.47 37.78
N VAL A 237 4.24 17.74 37.68
CA VAL A 237 4.70 18.84 38.57
C VAL A 237 3.77 19.04 39.79
N VAL A 238 2.77 18.18 40.00
CA VAL A 238 1.84 18.31 41.16
C VAL A 238 2.28 17.50 42.40
N ASP A 239 3.31 16.66 42.33
CA ASP A 239 3.88 16.02 43.53
C ASP A 239 5.04 16.86 44.09
N VAL A 240 4.71 18.02 44.65
CA VAL A 240 5.59 18.74 45.59
C VAL A 240 5.01 18.61 47.00
N GLU A 241 5.64 17.74 47.77
CA GLU A 241 5.90 17.85 49.21
C GLU A 241 4.84 18.54 50.08
N LYS A 242 4.10 17.75 50.87
CA LYS A 242 3.85 18.15 52.26
C LYS A 242 4.83 17.43 53.17
N ALA A 243 5.83 18.20 53.55
CA ALA A 243 6.85 17.92 54.53
C ALA A 243 6.29 17.45 55.88
N SER A 244 7.00 16.48 56.44
CA SER A 244 7.27 16.23 57.85
C SER A 244 6.63 17.16 58.90
N ALA A 245 5.91 16.54 59.85
CA ALA A 245 5.81 16.96 61.24
C ALA A 245 6.19 15.78 62.14
#